data_AF-A0A2U3RQB1-F1
#
_entry.id   AF-A0A2U3RQB1-F1
#
_cell.length_a   1.000
_cell.length_b   1.000
_cell.length_c   1.000
_cell.angle_alpha   90.00
_cell.angle_beta   90.00
_cell.angle_gamma   90.00
#
_symmetry.space_group_name_H-M   'P 1'
#
loop_
_entity.id
_entity.type
_entity.pdbx_description
1 polymer ?
#
loop_
_entity_poly.entity_id
_entity_poly.type
_entity_poly.pdbx_seq_one_letter_code
_entity_poly.pdbx_strand_id
1 'polypeptide(L)'
;MVDILRKADDLKKSKGVRKNKLDLEEQLLMGLEYLREYRTYFHIGQNYGISESSAYKDVKWVEGTLVKHQNFALPGRKAILKSDMNYEVVLIDATESPIERHKKNKNSIIHERRKGIH
;
A
#
# COMPACT_ATOMS: atom_id res chain seq x y z
N MET A 1 4.38 -1.51 15.08
CA MET A 1 4.21 -1.68 13.61
C MET A 1 5.47 -2.21 12.95
N VAL A 2 6.63 -1.60 13.22
CA VAL A 2 7.92 -2.03 12.66
C VAL A 2 8.23 -3.51 12.92
N ASP A 3 7.97 -4.04 14.12
CA ASP A 3 8.22 -5.48 14.41
C ASP A 3 7.42 -6.44 13.52
N ILE A 4 6.20 -6.04 13.13
CA ILE A 4 5.36 -6.82 12.22
C ILE A 4 5.98 -6.82 10.82
N LEU A 5 6.44 -5.65 10.37
CA LEU A 5 7.13 -5.51 9.09
C LEU A 5 8.46 -6.26 9.07
N ARG A 6 9.23 -6.25 10.17
CA ARG A 6 10.49 -6.98 10.31
C ARG A 6 10.27 -8.49 10.13
N LYS A 7 9.28 -9.07 10.82
CA LYS A 7 8.92 -10.49 10.64
C LYS A 7 8.51 -10.81 9.19
N ALA A 8 7.76 -9.93 8.54
CA ALA A 8 7.35 -10.12 7.15
C ALA A 8 8.51 -9.99 6.17
N ASP A 9 9.46 -9.08 6.44
CA ASP A 9 10.65 -8.87 5.62
C ASP A 9 11.65 -10.02 5.76
N ASP A 10 11.82 -10.60 6.95
CA ASP A 10 12.64 -11.79 7.16
C ASP A 10 12.12 -12.97 6.33
N LEU A 11 10.80 -13.16 6.27
CA LEU A 11 10.15 -14.17 5.42
C LEU A 11 10.30 -13.86 3.91
N LYS A 12 10.39 -12.58 3.55
CA LYS A 12 10.60 -12.14 2.17
C LYS A 12 12.06 -12.36 1.74
N LYS A 13 13.00 -12.08 2.63
CA LYS A 13 14.44 -12.31 2.45
C LYS A 13 14.79 -13.79 2.32
N SER A 14 14.12 -14.68 3.07
CA SER A 14 14.33 -16.13 2.93
C SER A 14 13.95 -16.68 1.55
N LYS A 15 13.09 -15.97 0.81
CA LYS A 15 12.71 -16.30 -0.57
C LYS A 15 13.65 -15.70 -1.62
N GLY A 16 14.76 -15.10 -1.21
CA GLY A 16 15.75 -14.51 -2.12
C GLY A 16 15.29 -13.21 -2.79
N VAL A 17 14.32 -12.50 -2.21
CA VAL A 17 13.86 -11.23 -2.76
C VAL A 17 14.94 -10.15 -2.60
N ARG A 18 15.09 -9.31 -3.62
CA ARG A 18 16.03 -8.19 -3.62
C ARG A 18 15.79 -7.26 -2.42
N LYS A 19 16.89 -6.83 -1.80
CA LYS A 19 16.88 -5.83 -0.71
C LYS A 19 16.31 -4.50 -1.19
N ASN A 20 15.48 -3.89 -0.37
CA ASN A 20 14.96 -2.55 -0.59
C ASN A 20 16.07 -1.50 -0.37
N LYS A 21 15.92 -0.31 -0.97
CA LYS A 21 16.87 0.80 -0.78
C LYS A 21 16.65 1.51 0.57
N LEU A 22 15.39 1.59 1.00
CA LEU A 22 14.97 2.21 2.26
C LEU A 22 14.96 1.19 3.40
N ASP A 23 15.20 1.66 4.62
CA ASP A 23 15.03 0.86 5.83
C ASP A 23 13.55 0.64 6.16
N LEU A 24 13.24 -0.32 7.03
CA LEU A 24 11.85 -0.67 7.37
C LEU A 24 11.10 0.50 8.03
N GLU A 25 11.79 1.28 8.86
CA GLU A 25 11.28 2.48 9.51
C GLU A 25 10.92 3.56 8.49
N GLU A 26 11.78 3.78 7.49
CA GLU A 26 11.55 4.73 6.40
C GLU A 26 10.39 4.28 5.51
N GLN A 27 10.30 2.97 5.22
CA GLN A 27 9.17 2.42 4.47
C GLN A 27 7.85 2.57 5.22
N LEU A 28 7.85 2.35 6.53
CA LEU A 28 6.68 2.59 7.37
C LEU A 28 6.29 4.06 7.37
N LEU A 29 7.26 4.96 7.57
CA LEU A 29 7.01 6.41 7.57
C LEU A 29 6.42 6.87 6.24
N MET A 30 7.00 6.44 5.12
CA MET A 30 6.51 6.73 3.78
C MET A 30 5.05 6.23 3.57
N GLY A 31 4.73 5.04 4.07
CA GLY A 31 3.37 4.50 4.04
C GLY A 31 2.38 5.35 4.86
N LEU A 32 2.80 5.83 6.03
CA LEU A 32 1.98 6.68 6.90
C LEU A 32 1.77 8.08 6.31
N GLU A 33 2.79 8.67 5.71
CA GLU A 33 2.68 9.96 4.99
C GLU A 33 1.69 9.86 3.83
N TYR A 34 1.75 8.78 3.07
CA TYR A 34 0.78 8.51 2.01
C TYR A 34 -0.66 8.44 2.57
N LEU A 35 -0.88 7.73 3.68
CA LEU A 35 -2.23 7.62 4.28
C LEU A 35 -2.73 8.94 4.87
N ARG A 36 -1.83 9.78 5.39
CA ARG A 36 -2.18 11.06 6.01
C ARG A 36 -2.45 12.17 4.98
N GLU A 37 -1.60 12.28 3.96
CA GLU A 37 -1.61 13.42 3.03
C GLU A 37 -2.10 13.05 1.63
N TYR A 38 -2.23 11.75 1.33
CA TYR A 38 -2.59 11.25 0.00
C TYR A 38 -1.74 11.84 -1.13
N ARG A 39 -0.47 12.17 -0.82
CA ARG A 39 0.47 12.74 -1.78
C ARG A 39 0.77 11.73 -2.89
N THR A 40 0.94 12.20 -4.11
CA THR A 40 1.24 11.32 -5.26
C THR A 40 2.54 10.54 -5.04
N TYR A 41 2.61 9.28 -5.50
CA TYR A 41 3.83 8.46 -5.39
C TYR A 41 5.06 9.10 -6.04
N PHE A 42 4.89 9.92 -7.08
CA PHE A 42 5.98 10.67 -7.70
C PHE A 42 6.66 11.61 -6.69
N HIS A 43 5.89 12.49 -6.06
CA HIS A 43 6.41 13.43 -5.05
C HIS A 43 6.96 12.71 -3.81
N ILE A 44 6.31 11.64 -3.36
CA ILE A 44 6.82 10.83 -2.25
C ILE A 44 8.18 10.23 -2.66
N GLY A 45 8.26 9.63 -3.85
CA GLY A 45 9.51 9.06 -4.35
C GLY A 45 10.65 10.09 -4.43
N GLN A 46 10.35 11.33 -4.82
CA GLN A 46 11.32 12.42 -4.83
C GLN A 46 11.87 12.72 -3.42
N ASN A 47 11.01 12.79 -2.40
CA ASN A 47 11.44 13.06 -1.01
C ASN A 47 12.40 11.99 -0.48
N TYR A 48 12.15 10.72 -0.81
CA TYR A 48 12.97 9.58 -0.36
C TYR A 48 14.07 9.17 -1.35
N GLY A 49 14.24 9.90 -2.46
CA GLY A 49 15.23 9.59 -3.49
C GLY A 49 15.04 8.21 -4.15
N ILE A 50 13.79 7.79 -4.35
CA ILE A 50 13.41 6.53 -5.01
C ILE A 50 12.52 6.80 -6.23
N SER A 51 12.38 5.80 -7.11
CA SER A 51 11.44 5.91 -8.23
C SER A 51 9.99 5.89 -7.74
N GLU A 52 9.08 6.52 -8.49
CA GLU A 52 7.63 6.45 -8.24
C GLU A 52 7.14 5.00 -8.10
N SER A 53 7.61 4.12 -8.99
CA SER A 53 7.24 2.70 -8.97
C SER A 53 7.71 1.96 -7.71
N SER A 54 8.85 2.38 -7.13
CA SER A 54 9.36 1.87 -5.87
C SER A 54 8.51 2.35 -4.70
N ALA A 55 8.20 3.65 -4.67
CA ALA A 55 7.34 4.23 -3.65
C ALA A 55 5.97 3.54 -3.62
N TYR A 56 5.34 3.33 -4.79
CA TYR A 56 4.09 2.59 -4.90
C TYR A 56 4.19 1.17 -4.33
N LYS A 57 5.23 0.40 -4.70
CA LYS A 57 5.42 -0.98 -4.24
C LYS A 57 5.63 -1.05 -2.73
N ASP A 58 6.41 -0.12 -2.18
CA ASP A 58 6.74 -0.08 -0.77
C ASP A 58 5.51 0.29 0.06
N VAL A 59 4.78 1.35 -0.31
CA VAL A 59 3.52 1.73 0.35
C VAL A 59 2.51 0.58 0.30
N LYS A 60 2.31 -0.04 -0.87
CA LYS A 60 1.39 -1.18 -1.01
C LYS A 60 1.80 -2.39 -0.19
N TRP A 61 3.11 -2.65 -0.08
CA TRP A 61 3.62 -3.75 0.72
C TRP A 61 3.41 -3.50 2.22
N VAL A 62 3.69 -2.29 2.71
CA VAL A 62 3.45 -1.90 4.11
C VAL A 62 1.96 -2.00 4.43
N GLU A 63 1.10 -1.37 3.63
CA GLU A 63 -0.36 -1.39 3.77
C GLU A 63 -0.87 -2.84 3.80
N GLY A 64 -0.51 -3.64 2.79
CA GLY A 64 -0.94 -5.01 2.67
C GLY A 64 -0.43 -5.93 3.79
N THR A 65 0.69 -5.61 4.42
CA THR A 65 1.24 -6.38 5.54
C THR A 65 0.54 -6.04 6.85
N LEU A 66 0.28 -4.74 7.09
CA LEU A 66 -0.41 -4.28 8.29
C LEU A 66 -1.89 -4.71 8.30
N VAL A 67 -2.61 -4.55 7.18
CA VAL A 67 -4.04 -4.92 7.07
C VAL A 67 -4.29 -6.41 7.33
N LYS A 68 -3.33 -7.28 6.98
CA LYS A 68 -3.44 -8.73 7.22
C LYS A 68 -3.19 -9.11 8.67
N HIS A 69 -2.57 -8.24 9.45
CA HIS A 69 -2.22 -8.55 10.83
C HIS A 69 -3.45 -8.36 11.73
N GLN A 70 -3.73 -9.35 12.59
CA GLN A 70 -4.93 -9.39 13.42
C GLN A 70 -5.09 -8.16 14.32
N ASN A 71 -4.00 -7.57 14.81
CA ASN A 71 -4.05 -6.35 15.63
C ASN A 71 -4.64 -5.12 14.91
N PHE A 72 -4.63 -5.09 13.57
CA PHE A 72 -5.22 -4.02 12.77
C PHE A 72 -6.56 -4.44 12.13
N ALA A 73 -7.00 -5.67 12.37
CA ALA A 73 -8.31 -6.11 11.94
C ALA A 73 -9.37 -5.39 12.76
N LEU A 74 -10.30 -4.71 12.08
CA LEU A 74 -11.43 -4.10 12.77
C LEU A 74 -12.30 -5.19 13.39
N PRO A 75 -12.81 -4.97 14.61
CA PRO A 75 -13.80 -5.86 15.20
C PRO A 75 -15.02 -5.92 14.29
N GLY A 76 -15.66 -7.09 14.21
CA GLY A 76 -16.84 -7.27 13.34
C GLY A 76 -17.93 -6.23 13.65
N ARG A 77 -18.78 -5.89 12.67
CA ARG A 77 -19.80 -4.82 12.78
C ARG A 77 -20.62 -4.87 14.07
N LYS A 78 -20.94 -6.06 14.58
CA LYS A 78 -21.72 -6.27 15.81
C LYS A 78 -20.89 -6.13 17.09
N ALA A 79 -19.58 -6.29 17.03
CA ALA A 79 -18.68 -6.10 18.17
C ALA A 79 -18.44 -4.61 18.47
N ILE A 80 -18.50 -3.74 17.46
CA ILE A 80 -18.45 -2.28 17.61
C ILE A 80 -19.63 -1.77 18.47
N LEU A 81 -20.81 -2.39 18.34
CA LEU A 81 -22.01 -2.04 19.10
C LEU A 81 -22.02 -2.58 20.53
N LYS A 82 -21.10 -3.49 20.88
CA LYS A 82 -21.09 -4.22 22.15
C LYS A 82 -19.95 -3.82 23.09
N SER A 83 -19.02 -2.99 22.64
CA SER A 83 -17.91 -2.54 23.48
C SER A 83 -18.30 -1.33 24.30
N ASP A 84 -18.03 -1.37 25.61
CA ASP A 84 -18.22 -0.27 26.56
C ASP A 84 -17.23 0.90 26.37
N MET A 85 -16.52 0.97 25.23
CA MET A 85 -15.61 2.08 24.97
C MET A 85 -16.37 3.25 24.35
N ASN A 86 -16.13 4.46 24.86
CA ASN A 86 -16.61 5.70 24.25
C ASN A 86 -15.85 5.94 22.93
N TYR A 87 -16.41 5.50 21.80
CA TYR A 87 -15.91 5.87 20.48
C TYR A 87 -16.53 7.20 20.05
N GLU A 88 -15.72 8.12 19.53
CA GLU A 88 -16.22 9.24 18.74
C GLU A 88 -16.62 8.69 17.36
N VAL A 89 -17.89 8.32 17.22
CA VAL A 89 -18.45 7.82 15.96
C VAL A 89 -18.80 9.00 15.07
N VAL A 90 -17.98 9.29 14.07
CA VAL A 90 -18.33 10.24 13.01
C VAL A 90 -19.03 9.47 11.90
N LEU A 91 -20.34 9.72 11.73
CA LEU A 91 -21.11 9.20 10.60
C LEU A 91 -20.76 10.03 9.36
N ILE A 92 -19.95 9.48 8.46
CA ILE A 92 -19.60 10.12 7.18
C ILE A 92 -20.45 9.49 6.08
N ASP A 93 -21.37 10.27 5.50
CA ASP A 93 -22.09 9.88 4.30
C ASP A 93 -21.12 9.95 3.10
N ALA A 94 -20.60 8.79 2.70
CA ALA A 94 -19.70 8.69 1.56
C ALA A 94 -20.52 8.52 0.28
N THR A 95 -20.78 9.63 -0.42
CA THR A 95 -21.26 9.58 -1.79
C THR A 95 -20.07 9.28 -2.71
N GLU A 96 -19.99 8.03 -3.18
CA GLU A 96 -19.04 7.68 -4.24
C GLU A 96 -19.46 8.42 -5.53
N SER A 97 -18.73 9.49 -5.88
CA SER A 97 -18.83 10.04 -7.24
C SER A 97 -18.20 9.03 -8.20
N PRO A 98 -18.90 8.61 -9.27
CA PRO A 98 -18.35 7.65 -10.22
C PRO A 98 -17.11 8.26 -10.90
N ILE A 99 -15.94 7.80 -10.48
CA ILE A 99 -14.70 8.05 -11.22
C ILE A 99 -14.73 7.11 -12.42
N GLU A 100 -14.49 7.65 -13.61
CA GLU A 100 -14.45 6.87 -14.85
C GLU A 100 -13.31 5.84 -14.78
N ARG A 101 -13.65 4.65 -14.30
CA ARG A 101 -12.75 3.51 -14.31
C ARG A 101 -12.47 3.18 -15.77
N HIS A 102 -11.22 3.31 -16.22
CA HIS A 102 -10.87 2.90 -17.58
C HIS A 102 -11.38 1.47 -17.83
N LYS A 103 -12.15 1.31 -18.90
CA LYS A 103 -12.74 0.02 -19.26
C LYS A 103 -11.60 -0.90 -19.69
N LYS A 104 -11.34 -1.96 -18.92
CA LYS A 104 -10.36 -2.99 -19.33
C LYS A 104 -10.83 -3.65 -20.61
N ASN A 105 -10.26 -3.22 -21.72
CA ASN A 105 -10.33 -3.88 -23.01
C ASN A 105 -9.40 -5.11 -22.97
N LYS A 106 -9.93 -6.27 -23.36
CA LYS A 106 -9.20 -7.55 -23.46
C LYS A 106 -8.12 -7.57 -24.56
N ASN A 107 -7.78 -6.41 -25.12
CA ASN A 107 -6.68 -6.31 -26.06
C ASN A 107 -5.42 -6.32 -25.21
N SER A 108 -4.85 -7.50 -25.07
CA SER A 108 -3.44 -7.68 -24.74
C SER A 108 -2.66 -6.53 -25.36
N ILE A 109 -1.95 -5.76 -24.53
CA ILE A 109 -0.93 -4.86 -25.02
C ILE A 109 0.11 -5.80 -25.65
N ILE A 110 -0.01 -6.04 -26.96
CA ILE A 110 0.99 -6.76 -27.72
C ILE A 110 2.19 -5.81 -27.67
N HIS A 111 3.18 -6.11 -26.83
CA HIS A 111 4.49 -5.53 -27.01
C HIS A 111 4.96 -5.96 -28.40
N GLU A 112 5.01 -5.00 -29.32
CA GLU A 112 5.64 -5.19 -30.61
C GLU A 112 7.06 -5.72 -30.36
N ARG A 113 7.33 -6.97 -30.75
CA ARG A 113 8.69 -7.47 -30.85
C ARG A 113 9.36 -6.63 -31.92
N ARG A 114 10.31 -5.77 -31.54
CA ARG A 114 11.22 -5.11 -32.48
C ARG A 114 11.80 -6.19 -33.39
N LYS A 115 11.39 -6.20 -34.66
CA LYS A 115 12.05 -7.02 -35.69
C LYS A 115 13.48 -6.50 -35.82
N GLY A 116 14.42 -7.43 -35.86
CA GLY A 116 15.85 -7.14 -35.92
C GLY A 116 16.19 -6.14 -37.02
N ILE A 117 17.05 -5.19 -36.67
CA ILE A 117 17.75 -4.35 -37.62
C ILE A 117 18.85 -5.24 -38.20
N HIS A 118 18.79 -5.52 -39.50
CA HIS A 118 19.90 -6.05 -40.27
C HIS A 118 20.35 -4.98 -41.25
#